data_AF-A0A1I3AMM4-F1
#
_entry.id   AF-A0A1I3AMM4-F1
#
_cell.length_a   1.000
_cell.length_b   1.000
_cell.length_c   1.000
_cell.angle_alpha   90.00
_cell.angle_beta   90.00
_cell.angle_gamma   90.00
#
_symmetry.space_group_name_H-M   'P 1'
#
loop_
_entity.id
_entity.type
_entity.pdbx_description
1 polymer ?
#
loop_
_entity_poly.entity_id
_entity_poly.type
_entity_poly.pdbx_seq_one_letter_code
_entity_poly.pdbx_strand_id
1 'polypeptide(L)'
;MDYQKYQADTTADIAELIKKKGCQPILFIGSGFSKRYWGTPNWDELLTELGSECAEVKHEYAYYRQSEKSNKEIGSIFAAAYKEWAWNNGKAGFPRQYFSPKYGLMCPR
;
A
#
# COMPACT_ATOMS: atom_id res chain seq x y z
N MET A 1 -33.11 18.76 -13.60
CA MET A 1 -32.67 17.54 -14.32
C MET A 1 -33.71 16.47 -14.03
N ASP A 2 -34.21 15.81 -15.07
CA ASP A 2 -35.22 14.75 -14.91
C ASP A 2 -34.53 13.45 -14.46
N TYR A 3 -34.98 12.92 -13.33
CA TYR A 3 -34.37 11.75 -12.68
C TYR A 3 -34.53 10.48 -13.53
N GLN A 4 -35.59 10.40 -14.34
CA GLN A 4 -35.80 9.29 -15.27
C GLN A 4 -34.81 9.32 -16.42
N LYS A 5 -34.58 10.51 -16.99
CA LYS A 5 -33.53 10.71 -18.00
C LYS A 5 -32.13 10.35 -17.48
N TYR A 6 -31.79 10.76 -16.27
CA TYR A 6 -30.51 10.40 -15.64
C TYR A 6 -30.31 8.88 -15.52
N GLN A 7 -31.35 8.16 -15.09
CA GLN A 7 -31.31 6.69 -14.98
C GLN A 7 -31.14 6.03 -16.34
N ALA A 8 -31.85 6.52 -17.37
CA ALA A 8 -31.75 6.00 -18.73
C ALA A 8 -30.35 6.20 -19.31
N ASP A 9 -29.79 7.42 -19.18
CA ASP A 9 -28.46 7.75 -19.69
C ASP A 9 -27.38 6.92 -18.97
N THR A 10 -27.44 6.83 -17.63
CA THR A 10 -26.50 6.03 -16.84
C THR A 10 -26.55 4.53 -17.20
N THR A 11 -27.75 4.00 -17.43
CA THR A 11 -27.94 2.59 -17.80
C THR A 11 -27.36 2.31 -19.18
N ALA A 12 -27.53 3.22 -20.13
CA ALA A 12 -26.96 3.11 -21.47
C ALA A 12 -25.43 3.10 -21.44
N ASP A 13 -24.83 4.01 -20.65
CA ASP A 13 -23.37 4.09 -20.50
C ASP A 13 -22.80 2.80 -19.90
N ILE A 14 -23.42 2.25 -18.86
CA ILE A 14 -23.00 0.98 -18.24
C ILE A 14 -23.10 -0.17 -19.25
N ALA A 15 -24.18 -0.25 -20.02
CA ALA A 15 -24.36 -1.28 -21.03
C ALA A 15 -23.31 -1.20 -22.15
N GLU A 16 -22.97 0.01 -22.61
CA GLU A 16 -21.91 0.22 -23.58
C GLU A 16 -20.54 -0.18 -23.02
N LEU A 17 -20.25 0.18 -21.76
CA LEU A 17 -19.03 -0.19 -21.06
C LEU A 17 -18.87 -1.71 -20.94
N ILE A 18 -19.92 -2.42 -20.51
CA ILE A 18 -19.92 -3.88 -20.42
C ILE A 18 -19.73 -4.50 -21.80
N LYS A 19 -20.41 -3.99 -22.83
CA LYS A 19 -20.25 -4.49 -24.21
C LYS A 19 -18.83 -4.29 -24.74
N LYS A 20 -18.22 -3.14 -24.45
CA LYS A 20 -16.84 -2.80 -24.85
C LYS A 20 -15.77 -3.55 -24.04
N LYS A 21 -16.08 -3.91 -22.79
CA LYS A 21 -15.14 -4.53 -21.84
C LYS A 21 -15.47 -5.99 -21.50
N GLY A 22 -16.44 -6.60 -22.17
CA GLY A 22 -17.05 -7.89 -21.82
C GLY A 22 -16.12 -9.11 -21.80
N CYS A 23 -14.85 -8.95 -22.19
CA CYS A 23 -13.83 -9.99 -22.14
C CYS A 23 -12.61 -9.62 -21.30
N GLN A 24 -12.69 -8.62 -20.41
CA GLN A 24 -11.59 -8.36 -19.49
C GLN A 24 -11.60 -9.39 -18.35
N PRO A 25 -10.53 -10.18 -18.17
CA PRO A 25 -10.47 -11.13 -17.06
C PRO A 25 -10.52 -10.35 -15.75
N ILE A 26 -11.45 -10.75 -14.87
CA ILE A 26 -11.49 -10.24 -13.50
C ILE A 26 -10.44 -11.02 -12.72
N LEU A 27 -9.30 -10.38 -12.48
CA LEU A 27 -8.19 -10.97 -11.76
C LEU A 27 -8.29 -10.64 -10.28
N PHE A 28 -8.63 -11.64 -9.46
CA PHE A 28 -8.62 -11.52 -8.01
C PHE A 28 -7.20 -11.79 -7.48
N ILE A 29 -6.40 -10.73 -7.31
CA ILE A 29 -5.07 -10.82 -6.70
C ILE A 29 -5.22 -10.64 -5.19
N GLY A 30 -5.14 -11.75 -4.45
CA GLY A 30 -4.96 -11.73 -3.00
C GLY A 30 -3.49 -11.67 -2.60
N SER A 31 -3.22 -11.41 -1.32
CA SER A 31 -1.85 -11.42 -0.75
C SER A 31 -1.10 -12.75 -0.96
N GLY A 32 -1.83 -13.87 -1.13
CA GLY A 32 -1.25 -15.18 -1.45
C GLY A 32 -0.64 -15.28 -2.85
N PHE A 33 -0.98 -14.38 -3.77
CA PHE A 33 -0.41 -14.37 -5.13
C PHE A 33 1.09 -14.10 -5.10
N SER A 34 1.50 -13.04 -4.39
CA SER A 34 2.89 -12.61 -4.34
C SER A 34 3.79 -13.68 -3.70
N LYS A 35 3.34 -14.35 -2.62
CA LYS A 35 4.11 -15.45 -1.99
C LYS A 35 4.21 -16.68 -2.90
N ARG A 36 3.12 -17.09 -3.57
CA ARG A 36 3.09 -18.34 -4.38
C ARG A 36 3.78 -18.21 -5.73
N TYR A 37 3.65 -17.07 -6.38
CA TYR A 37 4.09 -16.90 -7.77
C TYR A 37 5.27 -15.95 -7.95
N TRP A 38 5.60 -15.17 -6.92
CA TRP A 38 6.71 -14.21 -6.96
C TRP A 38 7.73 -14.43 -5.84
N GLY A 39 7.50 -15.40 -4.95
CA GLY A 39 8.40 -15.69 -3.82
C GLY A 39 8.56 -14.54 -2.83
N THR A 40 7.67 -13.54 -2.84
CA THR A 40 7.77 -12.37 -1.95
C THR A 40 7.39 -12.74 -0.52
N PRO A 41 7.85 -12.00 0.49
CA PRO A 41 7.47 -12.26 1.87
C PRO A 41 5.96 -12.11 2.12
N ASN A 42 5.46 -12.90 3.08
CA ASN A 42 4.16 -12.67 3.71
C ASN A 42 4.27 -11.54 4.75
N TRP A 43 3.17 -11.19 5.43
CA TRP A 43 3.18 -10.10 6.40
C TRP A 43 4.19 -10.29 7.54
N ASP A 44 4.26 -11.48 8.13
CA ASP A 44 5.15 -11.77 9.26
C ASP A 44 6.62 -11.74 8.82
N GLU A 45 6.92 -12.32 7.66
CA GLU A 45 8.27 -12.31 7.07
C GLU A 45 8.70 -10.88 6.71
N LEU A 46 7.82 -10.11 6.05
CA LEU A 46 8.11 -8.74 5.64
C LEU A 46 8.41 -7.86 6.84
N LEU A 47 7.61 -7.96 7.90
CA LEU A 47 7.84 -7.17 9.11
C LEU A 47 9.11 -7.65 9.83
N THR A 48 9.43 -8.93 9.79
CA THR A 48 10.69 -9.43 10.37
C THR A 48 11.90 -8.85 9.63
N GLU A 49 11.91 -8.88 8.30
CA GLU A 49 12.93 -8.27 7.45
C GLU A 49 13.06 -6.76 7.73
N LEU A 50 11.94 -6.02 7.66
CA LEU A 50 11.93 -4.57 7.87
C LEU A 50 12.41 -4.16 9.27
N GLY A 51 12.10 -4.96 10.29
CA GLY A 51 12.55 -4.70 11.66
C GLY A 51 14.06 -4.87 11.84
N SER A 52 14.70 -5.68 11.01
CA SER A 52 16.15 -5.91 11.04
C SER A 52 16.96 -4.89 10.23
N GLU A 53 16.37 -4.31 9.19
CA GLU A 53 17.06 -3.37 8.28
C GLU A 53 17.15 -1.94 8.82
N CYS A 54 16.15 -1.50 9.59
CA CYS A 54 16.06 -0.12 10.06
C CYS A 54 16.58 0.04 11.49
N ALA A 55 17.68 0.78 11.63
CA ALA A 55 18.33 1.03 12.92
C ALA A 55 17.46 1.83 13.92
N GLU A 56 16.44 2.55 13.45
CA GLU A 56 15.51 3.31 14.32
C GLU A 56 14.36 2.45 14.87
N VAL A 57 14.24 1.20 14.42
CA VAL A 57 13.26 0.27 14.97
C VAL A 57 13.76 -0.23 16.32
N LYS A 58 13.01 0.11 17.39
CA LYS A 58 13.44 -0.13 18.78
C LYS A 58 13.51 -1.61 19.17
N HIS A 59 12.63 -2.43 18.60
CA HIS A 59 12.52 -3.84 18.94
C HIS A 59 12.23 -4.68 17.69
N GLU A 60 12.64 -5.94 17.69
CA GLU A 60 12.33 -6.87 16.61
C GLU A 60 10.84 -7.15 16.50
N TYR A 61 10.42 -7.65 15.33
CA TYR A 61 9.02 -8.04 15.06
C TYR A 61 8.41 -8.92 16.17
N ALA A 62 9.19 -9.90 16.68
CA ALA A 62 8.75 -10.84 17.70
C ALA A 62 8.27 -10.15 18.99
N TYR A 63 8.92 -9.07 19.42
CA TYR A 63 8.52 -8.31 20.61
C TYR A 63 7.12 -7.72 20.47
N TYR A 64 6.84 -7.11 19.31
CA TYR A 64 5.53 -6.52 19.06
C TYR A 64 4.45 -7.57 18.85
N ARG A 65 4.81 -8.71 18.25
CA ARG A 65 3.90 -9.83 18.06
C ARG A 65 3.48 -10.48 19.39
N GLN A 66 4.40 -10.59 20.34
CA GLN A 66 4.12 -11.07 21.70
C GLN A 66 3.25 -10.10 22.50
N SER A 67 3.28 -8.81 22.16
CA SER A 67 2.40 -7.79 22.74
C SER A 67 0.98 -7.78 22.14
N GLU A 68 0.58 -8.88 21.49
CA GLU A 68 -0.70 -9.09 20.80
C GLU A 68 -1.07 -8.02 19.75
N LYS A 69 -0.09 -7.31 19.20
CA LYS A 69 -0.34 -6.33 18.13
C LYS A 69 -0.61 -7.01 16.79
N SER A 70 -1.57 -6.47 16.05
CA SER A 70 -1.84 -6.90 14.68
C SER A 70 -0.75 -6.44 13.71
N ASN A 71 -0.58 -7.15 12.59
CA ASN A 71 0.45 -6.82 11.60
C ASN A 71 0.31 -5.38 11.06
N LYS A 72 -0.91 -4.85 11.02
CA LYS A 72 -1.19 -3.46 10.60
C LYS A 72 -0.65 -2.44 11.61
N GLU A 73 -0.83 -2.70 12.90
CA GLU A 73 -0.34 -1.82 13.96
C GLU A 73 1.19 -1.84 14.00
N ILE A 74 1.79 -3.02 13.88
CA ILE A 74 3.24 -3.16 13.82
C ILE A 74 3.81 -2.44 12.60
N GLY A 75 3.19 -2.62 11.42
CA GLY A 75 3.57 -1.90 10.20
C GLY A 75 3.47 -0.38 10.35
N SER A 76 2.49 0.12 11.12
CA SER A 76 2.34 1.56 11.38
C SER A 76 3.45 2.11 12.27
N ILE A 77 3.85 1.33 13.29
CA ILE A 77 5.01 1.65 14.14
C ILE A 77 6.30 1.69 13.31
N PHE A 78 6.49 0.69 12.44
CA PHE A 78 7.68 0.60 11.60
C PHE A 78 7.71 1.72 10.57
N ALA A 79 6.59 2.05 9.94
CA ALA A 79 6.51 3.18 9.01
C ALA A 79 6.95 4.50 9.66
N ALA A 80 6.58 4.75 10.91
CA ALA A 80 7.04 5.91 11.66
C ALA A 80 8.56 5.87 11.90
N ALA A 81 9.11 4.72 12.31
CA ALA A 81 10.56 4.56 12.49
C ALA A 81 11.34 4.76 11.18
N TYR A 82 10.86 4.17 10.08
CA TYR A 82 11.45 4.33 8.74
C TYR A 82 11.42 5.79 8.26
N LYS A 83 10.36 6.54 8.60
CA LYS A 83 10.30 7.97 8.30
C LYS A 83 11.44 8.70 9.01
N GLU A 84 11.59 8.52 10.32
CA GLU A 84 12.66 9.18 11.09
C GLU A 84 14.05 8.74 10.57
N TRP A 85 14.23 7.44 10.32
CA TRP A 85 15.47 6.91 9.74
C TRP A 85 15.81 7.55 8.39
N ALA A 86 14.84 7.68 7.49
CA ALA A 86 15.04 8.29 6.17
C ALA A 86 15.44 9.77 6.26
N TRP A 87 14.94 10.52 7.24
CA TRP A 87 15.34 11.92 7.46
C TRP A 87 16.73 12.06 8.10
N ASN A 88 17.15 11.03 8.85
CA ASN A 88 18.43 10.97 9.54
C ASN A 88 19.46 10.16 8.71
N ASN A 89 19.85 8.99 9.21
CA ASN A 89 20.96 8.18 8.70
C ASN A 89 20.67 7.49 7.35
N GLY A 90 19.39 7.28 7.01
CA GLY A 90 18.95 6.59 5.80
C GLY A 90 18.83 7.48 4.56
N LYS A 91 19.08 8.79 4.68
CA LYS A 91 18.78 9.79 3.62
C LYS A 91 19.43 9.50 2.27
N ALA A 92 20.61 8.87 2.28
CA ALA A 92 21.34 8.49 1.06
C ALA A 92 20.64 7.39 0.24
N GLY A 93 19.82 6.54 0.88
CA GLY A 93 19.10 5.45 0.21
C GLY A 93 17.83 5.89 -0.53
N PHE A 94 17.42 7.15 -0.40
CA PHE A 94 16.18 7.66 -0.98
C PHE A 94 16.44 8.79 -2.00
N PRO A 95 15.65 8.87 -3.08
CA PRO A 95 15.71 9.99 -4.02
C PRO A 95 15.56 11.34 -3.31
N ARG A 96 16.44 12.30 -3.63
CA ARG A 96 16.47 13.63 -3.00
C ARG A 96 15.13 14.37 -3.08
N GLN A 97 14.36 14.13 -4.15
CA GLN A 97 13.06 14.74 -4.36
C GLN A 97 12.04 14.42 -3.24
N TYR A 98 12.18 13.29 -2.54
CA TYR A 98 11.28 12.87 -1.47
C TYR A 98 11.37 13.77 -0.23
N PHE A 99 12.49 14.48 -0.07
CA PHE A 99 12.73 15.41 1.03
C PHE A 99 12.39 16.86 0.67
N SER A 100 11.80 17.09 -0.52
CA SER A 100 11.40 18.44 -0.94
C SER A 100 10.01 18.81 -0.38
N PRO A 101 9.77 20.06 0.02
CA PRO A 101 8.46 20.50 0.56
C PRO A 101 7.29 20.34 -0.42
N LYS A 102 7.56 20.24 -1.72
CA LYS A 102 6.55 20.07 -2.78
C LYS A 102 6.19 18.61 -3.04
N TYR A 103 6.93 17.65 -2.48
CA TYR A 103 6.68 16.24 -2.66
C TYR A 103 5.42 15.81 -1.88
N GLY A 104 4.45 15.21 -2.56
CA GLY A 104 3.15 14.80 -1.97
C GLY A 104 1.99 15.78 -2.15
N LEU A 105 2.24 17.01 -2.60
CA LEU A 105 1.20 18.01 -2.92
C LEU A 105 0.66 17.89 -4.35
N MET A 106 1.13 16.90 -5.13
CA MET A 106 0.73 16.69 -6.53
C MET A 106 -0.52 15.82 -6.72
N CYS A 107 -1.24 15.46 -5.66
CA CYS A 107 -2.60 14.93 -5.82
C CYS A 107 -3.57 16.12 -5.97
N PRO A 108 -4.17 16.35 -7.15
CA PRO A 108 -5.31 17.26 -7.22
C PRO A 108 -6.42 16.69 -6.35
N ARG A 109 -6.89 17.48 -5.38
CA ARG A 109 -8.11 17.19 -4.62
C ARG A 109 -9.32 17.34 -5.52
#